data_AF-A0A1B6FEH6-F1
#
_entry.id   AF-A0A1B6FEH6-F1
#
_cell.length_a   1.000
_cell.length_b   1.000
_cell.length_c   1.000
_cell.angle_alpha   90.00
_cell.angle_beta   90.00
_cell.angle_gamma   90.00
#
_symmetry.space_group_name_H-M   'P 1'
#
loop_
_entity.id
_entity.type
_entity.pdbx_description
1 polymer ?
#
loop_
_entity_poly.entity_id
_entity_poly.type
_entity_poly.pdbx_seq_one_letter_code
_entity_poly.pdbx_strand_id
1 'polypeptide(L)'
;EVPELRSYLLKAAFIDLLRNLLHSSQIDVSYFAAGIMAHLASQGEVAWAQSGAAIGWQAALAELGAVVAGWQAPDGEMVAYRSFHPFLSLLQCFQAPQVQLWAVWAIHHVCTKNAPRYCPMLETDQGSQLLRQMYNRPDVNPQVQAICADILALLRHNSCPMVSESSP
;
A
#
# COMPACT_ATOMS: atom_id res chain seq x y z
N GLU A 1 -10.89 11.61 6.16
CA GLU A 1 -10.51 11.17 7.52
C GLU A 1 -10.55 12.39 8.46
N VAL A 2 -10.78 12.20 9.76
CA VAL A 2 -10.75 13.26 10.78
C VAL A 2 -9.40 13.18 11.52
N PRO A 3 -8.43 14.07 11.25
CA PRO A 3 -7.05 13.96 11.77
C PRO A 3 -6.95 13.86 13.29
N GLU A 4 -7.84 14.53 14.01
CA GLU A 4 -7.83 14.64 15.48
C GLU A 4 -8.19 13.32 16.16
N LEU A 5 -8.87 12.41 15.45
CA LEU A 5 -9.23 11.09 15.96
C LEU A 5 -8.09 10.08 15.85
N ARG A 6 -7.04 10.39 15.07
CA ARG A 6 -5.96 9.43 14.79
C ARG A 6 -5.09 9.14 16.02
N SER A 7 -4.92 10.11 16.92
CA SER A 7 -4.24 9.92 18.20
C SER A 7 -4.99 8.93 19.12
N TYR A 8 -6.30 8.77 18.96
CA TYR A 8 -7.08 7.80 19.71
C TYR A 8 -6.89 6.36 19.23
N LEU A 9 -6.33 6.16 18.04
CA LEU A 9 -6.00 4.86 17.48
C LEU A 9 -4.57 4.42 17.82
N LEU A 10 -3.64 5.35 18.08
CA LEU A 10 -2.30 5.09 18.60
C LEU A 10 -2.33 4.78 20.10
N LYS A 11 -2.99 3.67 20.47
CA LYS A 11 -3.07 3.15 21.83
C LYS A 11 -2.44 1.77 21.88
N ALA A 12 -1.73 1.47 22.97
CA ALA A 12 -1.04 0.20 23.19
C ALA A 12 -1.89 -1.03 22.87
N ALA A 13 -3.07 -1.15 23.49
CA ALA A 13 -3.97 -2.29 23.28
C ALA A 13 -4.45 -2.45 21.83
N PHE A 14 -4.60 -1.33 21.10
CA PHE A 14 -4.99 -1.37 19.70
C PHE A 14 -3.84 -1.82 18.80
N ILE A 15 -2.62 -1.37 19.10
CA ILE A 15 -1.41 -1.80 18.39
C ILE A 15 -1.16 -3.29 18.61
N ASP A 16 -1.30 -3.79 19.85
CA ASP A 16 -1.15 -5.22 20.13
C ASP A 16 -2.19 -6.08 19.39
N LEU A 17 -3.45 -5.61 19.33
CA LEU A 17 -4.49 -6.25 18.53
C LEU A 17 -4.12 -6.27 17.04
N LEU A 18 -3.67 -5.14 16.48
CA LEU A 18 -3.27 -5.05 15.08
C LEU A 18 -2.10 -5.98 14.75
N ARG A 19 -1.12 -6.11 15.65
CA ARG A 19 0.01 -7.03 15.48
C ARG A 19 -0.46 -8.48 15.41
N ASN A 20 -1.39 -8.88 16.27
CA ASN A 20 -1.97 -10.23 16.19
C ASN A 20 -2.70 -10.47 14.87
N LEU A 21 -3.48 -9.49 14.40
CA LEU A 21 -4.22 -9.59 13.13
C LEU A 21 -3.30 -9.53 11.91
N LEU A 22 -2.17 -8.82 12.00
CA LEU A 22 -1.17 -8.71 10.95
C LEU A 22 -0.61 -10.10 10.58
N HIS A 23 -0.44 -11.00 11.55
CA HIS A 23 0.02 -12.38 11.32
C HIS A 23 -1.12 -13.38 11.07
N SER A 24 -2.33 -12.92 10.78
CA SER A 24 -3.44 -13.80 10.41
C SER A 24 -3.08 -14.64 9.18
N SER A 25 -3.43 -15.93 9.21
CA SER A 25 -3.32 -16.82 8.05
C SER A 25 -4.31 -16.46 6.93
N GLN A 26 -5.36 -15.71 7.26
CA GLN A 26 -6.30 -15.15 6.29
C GLN A 26 -5.72 -13.84 5.74
N ILE A 27 -5.38 -13.84 4.45
CA ILE A 27 -4.69 -12.74 3.78
C ILE A 27 -5.49 -11.44 3.78
N ASP A 28 -6.81 -11.49 3.68
CA ASP A 28 -7.69 -10.33 3.77
C ASP A 28 -7.61 -9.65 5.15
N VAL A 29 -7.67 -10.44 6.24
CA VAL A 29 -7.50 -9.94 7.61
C VAL A 29 -6.10 -9.33 7.79
N SER A 30 -5.05 -10.04 7.37
CA SER A 30 -3.67 -9.55 7.43
C SER A 30 -3.49 -8.25 6.63
N TYR A 31 -4.09 -8.19 5.44
CA TYR A 31 -4.05 -7.05 4.55
C TYR A 31 -4.67 -5.79 5.15
N PHE A 32 -5.86 -5.91 5.76
CA PHE A 32 -6.50 -4.76 6.41
C PHE A 32 -5.76 -4.34 7.67
N ALA A 33 -5.26 -5.28 8.48
CA ALA A 33 -4.45 -4.96 9.65
C ALA A 33 -3.14 -4.23 9.26
N ALA A 34 -2.46 -4.69 8.22
CA ALA A 34 -1.29 -4.04 7.65
C ALA A 34 -1.59 -2.63 7.15
N GLY A 35 -2.75 -2.41 6.52
CA GLY A 35 -3.16 -1.08 6.07
C GLY A 35 -3.38 -0.09 7.21
N ILE A 36 -4.06 -0.53 8.27
CA ILE A 36 -4.22 0.29 9.47
C ILE A 36 -2.85 0.55 10.11
N MET A 37 -2.01 -0.47 10.24
CA MET A 37 -0.64 -0.35 10.77
C MET A 37 0.19 0.64 9.94
N ALA A 38 0.09 0.61 8.61
CA ALA A 38 0.80 1.53 7.72
C ALA A 38 0.37 2.99 7.92
N HIS A 39 -0.93 3.25 8.11
CA HIS A 39 -1.44 4.59 8.44
C HIS A 39 -1.02 5.08 9.83
N LEU A 40 -0.95 4.18 10.82
CA LEU A 40 -0.42 4.52 12.14
C LEU A 40 1.08 4.78 12.07
N ALA A 41 1.84 3.95 11.36
CA ALA A 41 3.27 4.11 11.16
C ALA A 41 3.61 5.39 10.39
N SER A 42 2.74 5.86 9.49
CA SER A 42 2.93 7.12 8.78
C SER A 42 2.87 8.37 9.68
N GLN A 43 2.48 8.24 10.96
CA GLN A 43 2.56 9.34 11.94
C GLN A 43 3.98 9.60 12.44
N GLY A 44 4.91 8.70 12.14
CA GLY A 44 6.33 8.85 12.47
C GLY A 44 6.69 8.52 13.92
N GLU A 45 7.99 8.51 14.18
CA GLU A 45 8.57 8.04 15.43
C GLU A 45 8.10 8.82 16.66
N VAL A 46 7.97 10.15 16.54
CA VAL A 46 7.56 11.02 17.67
C VAL A 46 6.15 10.66 18.16
N ALA A 47 5.20 10.44 17.25
CA ALA A 47 3.84 10.06 17.62
C ALA A 47 3.80 8.66 18.28
N TRP A 48 4.62 7.73 17.78
CA TRP A 48 4.75 6.39 18.35
C TRP A 48 5.37 6.39 19.74
N ALA A 49 6.38 7.22 19.98
CA ALA A 49 6.97 7.37 21.31
C ALA A 49 5.96 7.84 22.37
N GLN A 50 4.91 8.54 21.95
CA GLN A 50 3.84 9.06 22.82
C GLN A 50 2.64 8.10 22.97
N SER A 51 2.60 7.01 22.20
CA SER A 51 1.45 6.08 22.13
C SER A 51 1.32 5.14 23.33
N GLY A 52 2.41 4.98 24.10
CA GLY A 52 2.51 3.97 25.16
C GLY A 52 2.53 2.52 24.65
N ALA A 53 2.72 2.31 23.35
CA ALA A 53 2.79 0.97 22.76
C ALA A 53 3.96 0.15 23.30
N ALA A 54 3.77 -1.18 23.34
CA ALA A 54 4.82 -2.11 23.78
C ALA A 54 6.03 -2.14 22.83
N ILE A 55 5.85 -1.77 21.56
CA ILE A 55 6.91 -1.71 20.55
C ILE A 55 7.11 -0.30 20.01
N GLY A 56 8.36 0.03 19.69
CA GLY A 56 8.72 1.28 19.04
C GLY A 56 8.41 1.30 17.54
N TRP A 57 8.49 2.49 16.96
CA TRP A 57 8.18 2.73 15.54
C TRP A 57 9.01 1.86 14.57
N GLN A 58 10.33 1.75 14.80
CA GLN A 58 11.21 0.94 13.95
C GLN A 58 10.84 -0.56 13.99
N ALA A 59 10.47 -1.07 15.16
CA ALA A 59 10.05 -2.46 15.31
C ALA A 59 8.73 -2.73 14.57
N ALA A 60 7.77 -1.80 14.67
CA ALA A 60 6.51 -1.89 13.95
C ALA A 60 6.70 -1.84 12.43
N LEU A 61 7.60 -0.98 11.93
CA LEU A 61 7.96 -0.93 10.53
C LEU A 61 8.62 -2.23 10.05
N ALA A 62 9.58 -2.75 10.81
CA ALA A 62 10.26 -4.01 10.48
C ALA A 62 9.26 -5.18 10.39
N GLU A 63 8.35 -5.27 11.36
CA GLU A 63 7.30 -6.28 11.39
C GLU A 63 6.32 -6.15 10.22
N LEU A 64 5.84 -4.93 9.94
CA LEU A 64 4.99 -4.64 8.77
C LEU A 64 5.68 -5.05 7.46
N GLY A 65 6.93 -4.66 7.26
CA GLY A 65 7.68 -4.96 6.05
C GLY A 65 7.89 -6.45 5.84
N ALA A 66 8.24 -7.18 6.91
CA ALA A 66 8.45 -8.62 6.85
C ALA A 66 7.16 -9.37 6.44
N VAL A 67 6.01 -8.97 7.00
CA VAL A 67 4.72 -9.59 6.68
C VAL A 67 4.29 -9.29 5.24
N VAL A 68 4.34 -8.03 4.82
CA VAL A 68 3.93 -7.64 3.45
C VAL A 68 4.83 -8.29 2.40
N ALA A 69 6.14 -8.37 2.65
CA ALA A 69 7.08 -9.01 1.73
C ALA A 69 6.89 -10.54 1.62
N GLY A 70 6.28 -11.18 2.64
CA GLY A 70 6.01 -12.61 2.67
C GLY A 70 4.69 -13.02 2.02
N TRP A 71 3.82 -12.08 1.64
CA TRP A 71 2.52 -12.42 1.07
C TRP A 71 2.62 -13.01 -0.33
N GLN A 72 1.80 -14.03 -0.56
CA GLN A 72 1.46 -14.48 -1.90
C GLN A 72 0.19 -13.73 -2.34
N ALA A 73 0.22 -13.15 -3.54
CA ALA A 73 -0.95 -12.46 -4.07
C ALA A 73 -2.10 -13.47 -4.24
N PRO A 74 -3.29 -13.22 -3.67
CA PRO A 74 -4.42 -14.14 -3.81
C PRO A 74 -4.92 -14.14 -5.24
N ASP A 75 -5.58 -15.23 -5.66
CA ASP A 75 -6.03 -15.40 -7.04
C ASP A 75 -7.21 -14.49 -7.42
N GLY A 76 -8.10 -14.19 -6.48
CA GLY A 76 -9.29 -13.37 -6.69
C GLY A 76 -9.14 -11.91 -6.28
N GLU A 77 -10.17 -11.12 -6.59
CA GLU A 77 -10.38 -9.79 -5.99
C GLU A 77 -10.70 -9.97 -4.49
N MET A 78 -9.94 -9.30 -3.61
CA MET A 78 -10.24 -9.29 -2.17
C MET A 78 -11.02 -8.05 -1.71
N VAL A 79 -10.86 -6.94 -2.42
CA VAL A 79 -11.25 -5.63 -1.93
C VAL A 79 -11.60 -4.72 -3.09
N ALA A 80 -12.50 -3.77 -2.84
CA ALA A 80 -12.84 -2.75 -3.80
C ALA A 80 -12.64 -1.34 -3.27
N TYR A 81 -12.07 -0.48 -4.11
CA TYR A 81 -11.82 0.94 -3.80
C TYR A 81 -12.65 1.86 -4.68
N ARG A 82 -12.90 3.06 -4.14
CA ARG A 82 -13.53 4.17 -4.85
C ARG A 82 -12.52 5.24 -5.27
N SER A 83 -11.31 5.18 -4.74
CA SER A 83 -10.22 6.12 -5.00
C SER A 83 -8.89 5.54 -4.51
N PHE A 84 -7.78 5.98 -5.12
CA PHE A 84 -6.41 5.69 -4.71
C PHE A 84 -5.81 6.69 -3.72
N HIS A 85 -6.48 7.81 -3.44
CA HIS A 85 -5.94 8.86 -2.56
C HIS A 85 -5.36 8.36 -1.23
N PRO A 86 -5.98 7.39 -0.51
CA PRO A 86 -5.40 6.83 0.72
C PRO A 86 -4.02 6.19 0.50
N PHE A 87 -3.84 5.44 -0.59
CA PHE A 87 -2.57 4.79 -0.93
C PHE A 87 -1.54 5.81 -1.39
N LEU A 88 -1.93 6.75 -2.25
CA LEU A 88 -1.02 7.78 -2.78
C LEU A 88 -0.45 8.66 -1.65
N SER A 89 -1.23 8.92 -0.60
CA SER A 89 -0.74 9.64 0.58
C SER A 89 0.38 8.89 1.32
N LEU A 90 0.30 7.56 1.38
CA LEU A 90 1.31 6.72 2.04
C LEU A 90 2.59 6.57 1.19
N LEU A 91 2.47 6.64 -0.14
CA LEU A 91 3.63 6.62 -1.03
C LEU A 91 4.59 7.80 -0.80
N GLN A 92 4.13 8.89 -0.19
CA GLN A 92 4.96 10.05 0.16
C GLN A 92 5.74 9.87 1.48
N CYS A 93 5.54 8.77 2.20
CA CYS A 93 6.22 8.48 3.46
C CYS A 93 7.64 7.90 3.24
N PHE A 94 8.55 8.72 2.70
CA PHE A 94 9.92 8.29 2.34
C PHE A 94 10.78 7.86 3.54
N GLN A 95 10.41 8.24 4.77
CA GLN A 95 11.08 7.80 5.99
C GLN A 95 10.71 6.36 6.39
N ALA A 96 9.66 5.78 5.80
CA ALA A 96 9.15 4.45 6.12
C ALA A 96 8.86 3.64 4.85
N PRO A 97 9.87 3.04 4.22
CA PRO A 97 9.68 2.26 3.00
C PRO A 97 8.69 1.10 3.12
N GLN A 98 8.49 0.56 4.32
CA GLN A 98 7.52 -0.51 4.59
C GLN A 98 6.07 -0.04 4.49
N VAL A 99 5.81 1.24 4.79
CA VAL A 99 4.52 1.90 4.55
C VAL A 99 4.28 2.03 3.06
N GLN A 100 5.31 2.46 2.30
CA GLN A 100 5.22 2.54 0.84
C GLN A 100 5.04 1.15 0.22
N LEU A 101 5.71 0.13 0.75
CA LEU A 101 5.62 -1.26 0.29
C LEU A 101 4.20 -1.79 0.36
N TRP A 102 3.51 -1.59 1.49
CA TRP A 102 2.09 -1.95 1.60
C TRP A 102 1.23 -1.22 0.55
N ALA A 103 1.45 0.09 0.38
CA ALA A 103 0.67 0.89 -0.55
C ALA A 103 0.86 0.46 -2.01
N VAL A 104 2.09 0.22 -2.48
CA VAL A 104 2.32 -0.29 -3.85
C VAL A 104 1.81 -1.72 -4.02
N TRP A 105 1.90 -2.57 -2.99
CA TRP A 105 1.33 -3.93 -3.05
C TRP A 105 -0.19 -3.87 -3.26
N ALA A 106 -0.89 -3.02 -2.48
CA ALA A 106 -2.33 -2.83 -2.59
C ALA A 106 -2.76 -2.34 -3.98
N ILE A 107 -2.06 -1.32 -4.50
CA ILE A 107 -2.29 -0.78 -5.85
C ILE A 107 -2.08 -1.87 -6.90
N HIS A 108 -0.96 -2.58 -6.82
CA HIS A 108 -0.62 -3.65 -7.75
C HIS A 108 -1.67 -4.76 -7.74
N HIS A 109 -2.12 -5.20 -6.55
CA HIS A 109 -3.15 -6.23 -6.42
C HIS A 109 -4.44 -5.83 -7.16
N VAL A 110 -5.02 -4.66 -6.85
CA VAL A 110 -6.30 -4.28 -7.45
C VAL A 110 -6.18 -3.98 -8.95
N CYS A 111 -5.08 -3.39 -9.40
CA CYS A 111 -4.81 -3.18 -10.83
C CYS A 111 -4.62 -4.49 -11.59
N THR A 112 -4.04 -5.51 -10.97
CA THR A 112 -3.90 -6.84 -11.59
C THR A 112 -5.23 -7.58 -11.66
N LYS A 113 -6.05 -7.49 -10.60
CA LYS A 113 -7.31 -8.25 -10.54
C LYS A 113 -8.46 -7.61 -11.32
N ASN A 114 -8.47 -6.29 -11.45
CA ASN A 114 -9.51 -5.58 -12.20
C ASN A 114 -8.94 -4.32 -12.88
N ALA A 115 -8.06 -4.56 -13.85
CA ALA A 115 -7.43 -3.50 -14.62
C ALA A 115 -8.44 -2.54 -15.29
N PRO A 116 -9.55 -3.00 -15.91
CA PRO A 116 -10.51 -2.11 -16.55
C PRO A 116 -11.13 -1.07 -15.60
N ARG A 117 -11.27 -1.42 -14.31
CA ARG A 117 -11.77 -0.49 -13.29
C ARG A 117 -10.66 0.37 -12.70
N TYR A 118 -9.55 -0.25 -12.30
CA TYR A 118 -8.57 0.40 -11.45
C TYR A 118 -7.48 1.15 -12.20
N CYS A 119 -7.08 0.70 -13.40
CA CYS A 119 -6.09 1.44 -14.19
C CYS A 119 -6.58 2.86 -14.55
N PRO A 120 -7.82 3.07 -15.06
CA PRO A 120 -8.33 4.42 -15.32
C PRO A 120 -8.49 5.26 -14.05
N MET A 121 -8.90 4.64 -12.93
CA MET A 121 -9.01 5.32 -11.64
C MET A 121 -7.64 5.78 -11.13
N LEU A 122 -6.60 4.95 -11.28
CA LEU A 122 -5.24 5.30 -10.88
C LEU A 122 -4.68 6.46 -11.72
N GLU A 123 -4.97 6.49 -13.02
CA GLU A 123 -4.64 7.62 -13.89
C GLU A 123 -5.39 8.91 -13.50
N THR A 124 -6.70 8.79 -13.23
CA THR A 124 -7.53 9.93 -12.79
C THR A 124 -6.97 10.56 -11.51
N ASP A 125 -6.56 9.74 -10.55
CA ASP A 125 -5.97 10.16 -9.28
C ASP A 125 -4.48 10.56 -9.41
N GLN A 126 -3.94 10.71 -10.63
CA GLN A 126 -2.55 11.05 -10.92
C GLN A 126 -1.51 10.08 -10.34
N GLY A 127 -1.92 8.84 -10.04
CA GLY A 127 -1.06 7.83 -9.42
C GLY A 127 0.11 7.40 -10.32
N SER A 128 -0.11 7.33 -11.64
CA SER A 128 0.95 6.98 -12.60
C SER A 128 2.10 7.98 -12.62
N GLN A 129 1.82 9.27 -12.41
CA GLN A 129 2.85 10.31 -12.28
C GLN A 129 3.67 10.08 -11.01
N LEU A 130 3.03 9.84 -9.87
CA LEU A 130 3.72 9.60 -8.59
C LEU A 130 4.59 8.32 -8.65
N LEU A 131 4.06 7.22 -9.21
CA LEU A 131 4.80 5.97 -9.38
C LEU A 131 6.03 6.14 -10.28
N ARG A 132 5.92 6.92 -11.37
CA ARG A 132 7.09 7.27 -12.22
C ARG A 132 8.14 8.07 -11.46
N GLN A 133 7.73 9.01 -10.63
CA GLN A 133 8.67 9.78 -9.80
C GLN A 133 9.41 8.86 -8.81
N MET A 134 8.69 7.97 -8.14
CA MET A 134 9.28 7.01 -7.20
C MET A 134 10.25 6.03 -7.90
N TYR A 135 9.86 5.50 -9.06
CA TYR A 135 10.69 4.57 -9.83
C TYR A 135 12.05 5.18 -10.23
N ASN A 136 12.09 6.48 -10.55
CA ASN A 136 13.31 7.16 -10.99
C ASN A 136 14.19 7.67 -9.84
N ARG A 137 13.76 7.53 -8.58
CA ARG A 137 14.46 8.07 -7.42
C ARG A 137 15.41 7.04 -6.80
N PRO A 138 16.73 7.30 -6.73
CA PRO A 138 17.70 6.31 -6.25
C PRO A 138 17.59 5.98 -4.75
N ASP A 139 16.89 6.82 -3.99
CA ASP A 139 16.69 6.68 -2.55
C ASP A 139 15.43 5.89 -2.17
N VAL A 140 14.61 5.49 -3.15
CA VAL A 140 13.44 4.62 -2.92
C VAL A 140 13.89 3.18 -2.76
N ASN A 141 13.27 2.46 -1.83
CA ASN A 141 13.57 1.06 -1.59
C ASN A 141 13.42 0.21 -2.89
N PRO A 142 14.39 -0.68 -3.21
CA PRO A 142 14.38 -1.43 -4.48
C PRO A 142 13.12 -2.29 -4.70
N GLN A 143 12.55 -2.87 -3.64
CA GLN A 143 11.33 -3.67 -3.76
C GLN A 143 10.12 -2.79 -4.09
N VAL A 144 10.04 -1.59 -3.50
CA VAL A 144 9.02 -0.60 -3.83
C VAL A 144 9.16 -0.15 -5.28
N GLN A 145 10.39 0.14 -5.74
CA GLN A 145 10.65 0.50 -7.14
C GLN A 145 10.26 -0.60 -8.12
N ALA A 146 10.55 -1.87 -7.81
CA ALA A 146 10.17 -3.00 -8.64
C ALA A 146 8.65 -3.08 -8.83
N ILE A 147 7.88 -2.99 -7.74
CA ILE A 147 6.41 -3.02 -7.83
C ILE A 147 5.87 -1.77 -8.56
N CYS A 148 6.48 -0.59 -8.38
CA CYS A 148 6.15 0.59 -9.20
C CYS A 148 6.33 0.30 -10.69
N ALA A 149 7.43 -0.35 -11.08
CA ALA A 149 7.70 -0.70 -12.47
C ALA A 149 6.63 -1.66 -13.03
N ASP A 150 6.22 -2.65 -12.24
CA ASP A 150 5.18 -3.62 -12.61
C ASP A 150 3.82 -2.94 -12.81
N ILE A 151 3.42 -2.05 -11.90
CA ILE A 151 2.18 -1.26 -12.05
C ILE A 151 2.24 -0.40 -13.31
N LEU A 152 3.38 0.26 -13.58
CA LEU A 152 3.55 1.07 -14.77
C LEU A 152 3.50 0.22 -16.06
N ALA A 153 3.97 -1.02 -16.02
CA ALA A 153 3.84 -1.95 -17.14
C ALA A 153 2.37 -2.35 -17.38
N LEU A 154 1.63 -2.64 -16.31
CA LEU A 154 0.19 -2.92 -16.37
C LEU A 154 -0.58 -1.75 -16.98
N LEU A 155 -0.28 -0.52 -16.57
CA LEU A 155 -0.92 0.69 -17.12
C LEU A 155 -0.65 0.83 -18.62
N ARG A 156 0.59 0.63 -19.07
CA ARG A 156 0.93 0.69 -20.50
C ARG A 156 0.17 -0.36 -21.31
N HIS A 157 0.07 -1.58 -20.80
CA HIS A 157 -0.65 -2.66 -21.48
C HIS A 157 -2.15 -2.37 -21.60
N ASN A 158 -2.77 -1.84 -20.55
CA ASN A 158 -4.21 -1.56 -20.51
C ASN A 158 -4.61 -0.22 -21.16
N SER A 159 -3.64 0.65 -21.49
CA SER A 159 -3.88 1.91 -22.19
C SER A 159 -3.87 1.77 -23.72
N CYS A 160 -3.42 0.63 -24.25
CA CYS A 160 -3.44 0.36 -25.67
C CYS A 160 -4.83 -0.15 -26.05
N PRO A 161 -5.62 0.55 -26.88
CA PRO A 161 -6.85 -0.03 -27.41
C PRO A 161 -6.44 -1.28 -28.19
N MET A 162 -6.99 -2.45 -27.85
CA MET A 162 -6.91 -3.58 -28.77
C MET A 162 -7.49 -3.09 -30.09
N VAL A 163 -6.62 -2.88 -31.08
CA VAL A 163 -7.04 -2.72 -32.46
C VAL A 163 -7.79 -4.02 -32.76
N SER A 164 -9.11 -3.91 -32.85
CA SER A 164 -9.94 -4.98 -33.34
C SER A 164 -9.39 -5.39 -34.70
N GLU A 165 -8.77 -6.57 -34.78
CA GLU A 165 -8.47 -7.23 -36.05
C GLU A 165 -9.80 -7.57 -36.71
N SER A 166 -10.38 -6.60 -37.42
CA SER A 166 -11.31 -6.89 -38.50
C SER A 166 -10.46 -7.29 -39.70
N SER A 167 -10.21 -8.59 -39.83
CA SER A 167 -9.73 -9.22 -41.06
C SER A 167 -10.92 -9.48 -42.01
N PRO A 168 -10.66 -9.61 -43.33
CA PRO A 168 -11.34 -8.87 -44.40
C PRO A 168 -12.72 -9.41 -44.81
#